data_AF-A0A7M3MMQ4-F1
#
_entry.id   AF-A0A7M3MMQ4-F1
#
_cell.length_a   1.000
_cell.length_b   1.000
_cell.length_c   1.000
_cell.angle_alpha   90.00
_cell.angle_beta   90.00
_cell.angle_gamma   90.00
#
_symmetry.space_group_name_H-M   'P 1'
#
loop_
_entity.id
_entity.type
_entity.pdbx_description
1 polymer ?
#
loop_
_entity_poly.entity_id
_entity_poly.type
_entity_poly.pdbx_seq_one_letter_code
_entity_poly.pdbx_strand_id
1 'polypeptide(L)'
;MRSQRSRQGSGHPRLRRSALLGLLVVLGMACAAIAGLSAAGQELQEAGYEVHDLLMEEGDSVYADLERPDGATDVEHFEQAAAIIWDHLDDQAQQAEIRLRSPDDTDEIVTYSAAELEEIHQTRGS
;
A
#
# COMPACT_ATOMS: atom_id res chain seq x y z
N MET A 1 26.99 -13.38 -70.25
CA MET A 1 28.20 -12.68 -69.75
C MET A 1 27.77 -11.57 -68.80
N ARG A 2 28.46 -11.47 -67.65
CA ARG A 2 28.49 -10.39 -66.63
C ARG A 2 27.38 -10.27 -65.58
N SER A 3 27.77 -10.80 -64.41
CA SER A 3 27.46 -10.48 -63.03
C SER A 3 27.42 -8.98 -62.66
N GLN A 4 26.62 -8.63 -61.65
CA GLN A 4 26.98 -7.83 -60.45
C GLN A 4 25.73 -7.70 -59.56
N ARG A 5 25.66 -8.34 -58.39
CA ARG A 5 26.21 -7.96 -57.05
C ARG A 5 25.12 -7.35 -56.15
N SER A 6 24.66 -8.19 -55.24
CA SER A 6 24.43 -7.95 -53.80
C SER A 6 24.27 -6.50 -53.33
N ARG A 7 23.10 -6.21 -52.75
CA ARG A 7 22.99 -5.37 -51.54
C ARG A 7 22.05 -6.02 -50.53
N GLN A 8 22.70 -6.77 -49.64
CA GLN A 8 22.22 -7.23 -48.36
C GLN A 8 22.12 -5.99 -47.45
N GLY A 9 20.90 -5.54 -47.15
CA GLY A 9 20.63 -4.52 -46.13
C GLY A 9 20.11 -5.21 -44.89
N SER A 10 20.99 -5.39 -43.91
CA SER A 10 20.70 -5.93 -42.58
C SER A 10 19.69 -5.02 -41.85
N GLY A 11 18.41 -5.40 -41.92
CA GLY A 11 17.36 -4.83 -41.07
C GLY A 11 17.61 -5.23 -39.63
N HIS A 12 18.39 -4.43 -38.89
CA HIS A 12 18.50 -4.54 -37.45
C HIS A 12 17.10 -4.46 -36.82
N PRO A 13 16.66 -5.47 -36.06
CA PRO A 13 15.45 -5.34 -35.25
C PRO A 13 15.76 -4.35 -34.13
N ARG A 14 15.25 -3.12 -34.25
CA ARG A 14 15.19 -2.16 -33.15
C ARG A 14 14.27 -2.73 -32.08
N LEU A 15 14.82 -3.57 -31.20
CA LEU A 15 14.15 -4.01 -29.99
C LEU A 15 13.77 -2.75 -29.18
N ARG A 16 12.48 -2.67 -28.91
CA ARG A 16 11.77 -1.57 -28.26
C ARG A 16 12.37 -1.31 -26.88
N ARG A 17 13.21 -0.28 -26.76
CA ARG A 17 13.74 0.22 -25.47
C ARG A 17 12.64 0.67 -24.49
N SER A 18 11.41 0.89 -24.95
CA SER A 18 10.30 1.37 -24.12
C SER A 18 9.69 0.31 -23.18
N ALA A 19 9.88 -0.99 -23.43
CA ALA A 19 9.26 -2.03 -22.59
C ALA A 19 9.98 -2.23 -21.24
N LEU A 20 11.27 -1.91 -21.17
CA LEU A 20 12.09 -2.07 -19.95
C LEU A 20 11.83 -0.99 -18.89
N LEU A 21 11.46 0.22 -19.31
CA LEU A 21 11.13 1.30 -18.36
C LEU A 21 9.77 1.07 -17.68
N GLY A 22 8.77 0.57 -18.42
CA GLY A 22 7.47 0.25 -17.83
C GLY A 22 7.54 -0.86 -16.76
N LEU A 23 8.45 -1.83 -16.93
CA LEU A 23 8.63 -2.92 -15.96
C LEU A 23 9.28 -2.46 -14.65
N LEU A 24 10.18 -1.47 -14.71
CA LEU A 24 10.87 -0.96 -13.51
C LEU A 24 9.96 -0.09 -12.62
N VAL A 25 9.01 0.63 -13.20
CA VAL A 25 8.06 1.46 -12.43
C VAL A 25 7.12 0.59 -11.60
N VAL A 26 6.60 -0.49 -12.19
CA VAL A 26 5.67 -1.41 -11.50
C VAL A 26 6.38 -2.15 -10.35
N LEU A 27 7.64 -2.55 -10.55
CA LEU A 27 8.42 -3.20 -9.48
C LEU A 27 8.76 -2.22 -8.33
N GLY A 28 8.98 -0.94 -8.63
CA GLY A 28 9.22 0.09 -7.62
C GLY A 28 8.00 0.39 -6.74
N MET A 29 6.79 0.41 -7.33
CA MET A 29 5.54 0.70 -6.60
C MET A 29 5.17 -0.39 -5.59
N ALA A 30 5.22 -1.66 -5.98
CA ALA A 30 4.90 -2.76 -5.07
C ALA A 30 5.83 -2.78 -3.85
N CYS A 31 7.11 -2.42 -4.01
CA CYS A 31 8.05 -2.34 -2.89
C CYS A 31 7.79 -1.16 -1.95
N ALA A 32 7.28 -0.02 -2.45
CA ALA A 32 6.97 1.14 -1.63
C ALA A 32 5.77 0.88 -0.71
N ALA A 33 4.69 0.32 -1.25
CA ALA A 33 3.51 -0.06 -0.48
C ALA A 33 3.83 -1.09 0.62
N ILE A 34 4.66 -2.10 0.30
CA ILE A 34 5.10 -3.11 1.29
C ILE A 34 5.97 -2.49 2.39
N ALA A 35 6.87 -1.57 2.04
CA ALA A 35 7.72 -0.89 3.02
C ALA A 35 6.89 0.01 3.96
N GLY A 36 5.91 0.74 3.43
CA GLY A 36 4.98 1.55 4.21
C GLY A 36 4.16 0.72 5.20
N LEU A 37 3.56 -0.38 4.73
CA LEU A 37 2.81 -1.29 5.60
C LEU A 37 3.70 -1.95 6.66
N SER A 38 4.94 -2.32 6.32
CA SER A 38 5.87 -2.86 7.32
C SER A 38 6.25 -1.84 8.39
N ALA A 39 6.41 -0.57 8.03
CA ALA A 39 6.70 0.51 8.98
C ALA A 39 5.48 0.79 9.88
N ALA A 40 4.28 0.86 9.30
CA ALA A 40 3.03 0.97 10.04
C ALA A 40 2.87 -0.17 11.06
N GLY A 41 3.10 -1.42 10.64
CA GLY A 41 3.00 -2.58 11.52
C GLY A 41 3.97 -2.51 12.70
N GLN A 42 5.18 -1.99 12.48
CA GLN A 42 6.14 -1.80 13.57
C GLN A 42 5.68 -0.70 14.54
N GLU A 43 5.22 0.45 14.04
CA GLU A 43 4.75 1.52 14.91
C GLU A 43 3.50 1.13 15.71
N LEU A 44 2.59 0.36 15.10
CA LEU A 44 1.45 -0.23 15.80
C LEU A 44 1.90 -1.13 16.96
N GLN A 45 2.91 -1.99 16.75
CA GLN A 45 3.47 -2.82 17.82
C GLN A 45 4.12 -1.99 18.92
N GLU A 46 4.84 -0.91 18.57
CA GLU A 46 5.44 0.01 19.53
C GLU A 46 4.38 0.79 20.33
N ALA A 47 3.24 1.09 19.71
CA ALA A 47 2.05 1.66 20.36
C ALA A 47 1.27 0.63 21.20
N GLY A 48 1.68 -0.65 21.20
CA GLY A 48 1.15 -1.70 22.05
C GLY A 48 0.08 -2.58 21.38
N TYR A 49 -0.22 -2.38 20.10
CA TYR A 49 -1.14 -3.25 19.35
C TYR A 49 -0.49 -4.59 19.02
N GLU A 50 -1.25 -5.67 19.14
CA GLU A 50 -0.89 -6.96 18.55
C GLU A 50 -1.43 -7.01 17.13
N VAL A 51 -0.52 -7.06 16.15
CA VAL A 51 -0.86 -7.04 14.73
C VAL A 51 -0.94 -8.49 14.24
N HIS A 52 -2.16 -8.96 13.95
CA HIS A 52 -2.39 -10.31 13.41
C HIS A 52 -2.18 -10.34 11.90
N ASP A 53 -2.82 -9.40 11.20
CA ASP A 53 -2.71 -9.22 9.76
C ASP A 53 -2.62 -7.72 9.42
N LEU A 54 -1.77 -7.37 8.46
CA LEU A 54 -1.70 -6.03 7.87
C LEU A 54 -1.30 -6.16 6.40
N LEU A 55 -2.24 -5.88 5.51
CA LEU A 55 -2.10 -6.19 4.09
C LEU A 55 -2.90 -5.24 3.20
N MET A 56 -2.42 -5.06 1.98
CA MET A 56 -3.14 -4.34 0.93
C MET A 56 -4.03 -5.31 0.17
N GLU A 57 -5.35 -5.09 0.17
CA GLU A 57 -6.33 -5.87 -0.59
C GLU A 57 -6.44 -5.38 -2.05
N GLU A 58 -7.03 -6.21 -2.91
CA GLU A 58 -7.30 -5.83 -4.30
C GLU A 58 -8.27 -4.63 -4.36
N GLY A 59 -7.84 -3.55 -5.01
CA GLY A 59 -8.67 -2.34 -5.20
C GLY A 59 -8.31 -1.17 -4.28
N ASP A 60 -7.04 -1.02 -3.92
CA ASP A 60 -6.53 0.09 -3.11
C ASP A 60 -7.25 0.15 -1.75
N SER A 61 -7.29 -0.94 -0.99
CA SER A 61 -7.74 -0.91 0.40
C SER A 61 -6.70 -1.56 1.30
N VAL A 62 -6.55 -1.05 2.51
CA VAL A 62 -5.66 -1.62 3.52
C VAL A 62 -6.51 -2.30 4.57
N TYR A 63 -6.25 -3.58 4.77
CA TYR A 63 -6.85 -4.36 5.84
C TYR A 63 -5.85 -4.50 6.98
N ALA A 64 -6.32 -4.24 8.20
CA ALA A 64 -5.56 -4.55 9.41
C ALA A 64 -6.44 -5.27 10.45
N ASP A 65 -5.92 -6.37 10.95
CA ASP A 65 -6.47 -7.13 12.06
C ASP A 65 -5.59 -6.88 13.28
N LEU A 66 -6.15 -6.15 14.25
CA LEU A 66 -5.41 -5.58 15.38
C LEU A 66 -6.09 -5.94 16.69
N GLU A 67 -5.32 -6.50 17.62
CA GLU A 67 -5.72 -6.67 19.02
C GLU A 67 -5.06 -5.60 19.89
N ARG A 68 -5.75 -5.20 20.96
CA ARG A 68 -5.21 -4.29 21.96
C ARG A 68 -4.56 -5.03 23.12
N PRO A 69 -3.64 -4.39 23.84
CA PRO A 69 -2.99 -4.98 25.00
C PRO A 69 -3.93 -5.15 26.22
N ASP A 70 -5.16 -4.62 26.17
CA ASP A 70 -6.17 -4.68 27.24
C ASP A 70 -7.58 -5.15 26.79
N GLY A 71 -7.76 -5.53 25.53
CA GLY A 71 -9.00 -6.15 25.02
C GLY A 71 -10.23 -5.23 24.87
N ALA A 72 -10.08 -3.90 24.90
CA ALA A 72 -11.20 -2.96 24.76
C ALA A 72 -11.39 -2.43 23.31
N THR A 73 -12.62 -2.47 22.80
CA THR A 73 -13.00 -2.21 21.39
C THR A 73 -13.60 -0.81 21.15
N ASP A 74 -13.08 0.22 21.81
CA ASP A 74 -13.60 1.59 21.62
C ASP A 74 -13.12 2.23 20.31
N VAL A 75 -14.04 2.92 19.60
CA VAL A 75 -13.85 3.58 18.28
C VAL A 75 -12.64 4.53 18.25
N GLU A 76 -12.33 5.21 19.35
CA GLU A 76 -11.22 6.19 19.46
C GLU A 76 -9.84 5.54 19.23
N HIS A 77 -9.70 4.24 19.51
CA HIS A 77 -8.45 3.51 19.27
C HIS A 77 -8.27 3.10 17.81
N PHE A 78 -9.37 2.76 17.13
CA PHE A 78 -9.32 2.48 15.70
C PHE A 78 -8.94 3.73 14.90
N GLU A 79 -9.40 4.91 15.31
CA GLU A 79 -8.92 6.18 14.72
C GLU A 79 -7.41 6.35 14.89
N GLN A 80 -6.86 5.95 16.04
CA GLN A 80 -5.42 6.02 16.27
C GLN A 80 -4.63 5.03 15.42
N ALA A 81 -5.08 3.78 15.35
CA ALA A 81 -4.45 2.79 14.49
C ALA A 81 -4.55 3.18 13.01
N ALA A 82 -5.70 3.69 12.58
CA ALA A 82 -5.91 4.14 11.20
C ALA A 82 -5.01 5.32 10.84
N ALA A 83 -4.84 6.29 11.76
CA ALA A 83 -3.91 7.41 11.57
C ALA A 83 -2.45 6.94 11.44
N ILE A 84 -2.00 6.01 12.29
CA ILE A 84 -0.65 5.43 12.17
C ILE A 84 -0.47 4.76 10.81
N ILE A 85 -1.41 3.92 10.39
CA ILE A 85 -1.33 3.25 9.09
C ILE A 85 -1.26 4.29 7.97
N TRP A 86 -2.16 5.27 7.98
CA TRP A 86 -2.24 6.34 6.99
C TRP A 86 -0.94 7.13 6.83
N ASP A 87 -0.28 7.47 7.94
CA ASP A 87 0.97 8.25 7.94
C ASP A 87 2.13 7.53 7.24
N HIS A 88 2.06 6.20 7.14
CA HIS A 88 3.07 5.37 6.46
C HIS A 88 2.66 4.93 5.04
N LEU A 89 1.43 5.23 4.61
CA LEU A 89 1.01 5.00 3.22
C LEU A 89 1.61 6.10 2.32
N ASP A 90 2.05 5.71 1.12
CA ASP A 90 2.48 6.68 0.10
C ASP A 90 1.28 7.45 -0.48
N ASP A 91 1.55 8.56 -1.20
CA ASP A 91 0.52 9.42 -1.79
C ASP A 91 -0.50 8.69 -2.69
N GLN A 92 -0.18 7.50 -3.22
CA GLN A 92 -1.11 6.68 -4.00
C GLN A 92 -1.94 5.76 -3.10
N ALA A 93 -1.33 5.18 -2.07
CA ALA A 93 -2.00 4.36 -1.08
C ALA A 93 -2.85 5.19 -0.09
N GLN A 94 -2.64 6.51 0.03
CA GLN A 94 -3.54 7.43 0.73
C GLN A 94 -4.88 7.66 0.00
N GLN A 95 -5.15 6.99 -1.12
CA GLN A 95 -6.52 6.90 -1.64
C GLN A 95 -7.27 5.68 -1.11
N ALA A 96 -6.60 4.85 -0.31
CA ALA A 96 -7.11 3.59 0.13
C ALA A 96 -8.06 3.70 1.33
N GLU A 97 -9.11 2.89 1.31
CA GLU A 97 -9.94 2.66 2.50
C GLU A 97 -9.13 1.83 3.51
N ILE A 98 -9.11 2.25 4.77
CA ILE A 98 -8.51 1.46 5.86
C ILE A 98 -9.62 0.72 6.58
N ARG A 99 -9.53 -0.60 6.58
CA ARG A 99 -10.49 -1.53 7.18
C ARG A 99 -9.85 -2.18 8.39
N LEU A 100 -10.35 -1.83 9.57
CA LEU A 100 -9.85 -2.31 10.85
C LEU A 100 -10.83 -3.30 11.45
N ARG A 101 -10.28 -4.40 11.95
CA ARG A 101 -11.03 -5.43 12.66
C ARG A 101 -10.43 -5.67 14.04
N SER A 102 -11.29 -5.88 15.03
CA SER A 102 -10.89 -6.49 16.30
C SER A 102 -11.07 -8.02 16.22
N PRO A 103 -10.10 -8.82 16.68
CA PRO A 103 -10.20 -10.28 16.63
C PRO A 103 -11.33 -10.85 17.51
N ASP A 104 -11.74 -10.14 18.56
CA ASP A 104 -12.81 -10.57 19.48
C ASP A 104 -14.22 -10.32 18.94
N ASP A 105 -14.39 -9.35 18.03
CA ASP A 105 -15.66 -9.07 17.36
C ASP A 105 -15.56 -9.38 15.87
N THR A 106 -15.76 -10.66 15.54
CA THR A 106 -15.50 -11.18 14.19
C THR A 106 -16.39 -10.59 13.10
N ASP A 107 -17.47 -9.92 13.51
CA ASP A 107 -18.52 -9.44 12.60
C ASP A 107 -18.45 -7.93 12.36
N GLU A 108 -17.63 -7.18 13.11
CA GLU A 108 -17.51 -5.72 13.00
C GLU A 108 -16.19 -5.32 12.33
N ILE A 109 -16.30 -4.73 11.14
CA ILE A 109 -15.18 -4.08 10.43
C ILE A 109 -15.46 -2.58 10.42
N VAL A 110 -14.60 -1.82 11.08
CA VAL A 110 -14.63 -0.36 11.02
C VAL A 110 -13.88 0.08 9.77
N THR A 111 -14.53 0.84 8.91
CA THR A 111 -13.95 1.32 7.65
C THR A 111 -13.79 2.82 7.72
N TYR A 112 -12.58 3.30 7.44
CA TYR A 112 -12.27 4.72 7.30
C TYR A 112 -11.95 5.03 5.85
N SER A 113 -12.68 5.98 5.29
CA SER A 113 -12.37 6.53 3.98
C SER A 113 -11.18 7.49 4.05
N ALA A 114 -10.53 7.71 2.91
CA ALA A 114 -9.44 8.67 2.77
C ALA A 114 -9.79 10.08 3.31
N ALA A 115 -11.03 10.54 3.09
CA ALA A 115 -11.48 11.85 3.55
C ALA A 115 -11.59 11.93 5.09
N GLU A 116 -12.08 10.86 5.73
CA GLU A 116 -12.18 10.79 7.20
C GLU A 116 -10.78 10.72 7.83
N LEU A 117 -9.85 10.00 7.21
CA LEU A 117 -8.46 9.89 7.66
C LEU A 117 -7.72 11.22 7.55
N GLU A 118 -7.94 11.96 6.47
CA GLU A 118 -7.39 13.31 6.32
C GLU A 118 -7.91 14.25 7.42
N GLU A 119 -9.20 14.19 7.77
CA GLU A 119 -9.78 14.98 8.86
C GLU A 119 -9.19 14.62 10.23
N ILE A 120 -9.04 13.32 10.53
CA ILE A 120 -8.40 12.83 11.76
C ILE A 120 -6.94 13.31 11.83
N HIS A 121 -6.19 13.22 10.73
CA HIS A 121 -4.79 13.64 10.67
C HIS A 121 -4.63 15.15 10.89
N GLN A 122 -5.46 15.98 10.23
CA GLN A 122 -5.44 17.44 10.41
C GLN A 122 -5.77 17.88 11.85
N THR A 123 -6.68 17.14 12.51
CA THR A 123 -7.10 17.42 13.88
C THR A 123 -5.99 17.11 14.90
N ARG A 124 -5.13 16.12 14.61
CA ARG A 124 -4.01 15.73 15.48
C ARG A 124 -2.70 16.50 15.23
N GLY A 125 -2.56 17.10 14.04
CA GLY A 125 -1.41 17.92 13.68
C GLY A 125 -1.48 19.39 14.14
N SER A 126 -2.60 19.82 14.74
CA SER A 126 -2.82 21.17 15.30
C SER A 126 -2.63 21.20 16.82
#